data_AF-A0A1Q2L4Y1-F1
#
_entry.id   AF-A0A1Q2L4Y1-F1
#
_cell.length_a   1.000
_cell.length_b   1.000
_cell.length_c   1.000
_cell.angle_alpha   90.00
_cell.angle_beta   90.00
_cell.angle_gamma   90.00
#
_symmetry.space_group_name_H-M   'P 1'
#
loop_
_entity.id
_entity.type
_entity.pdbx_description
1 polymer ?
#
loop_
_entity_poly.entity_id
_entity_poly.type
_entity_poly.pdbx_seq_one_letter_code
_entity_poly.pdbx_strand_id
1 'polypeptide(L)'
;MKAYGDEKSERKEYTELVRGTRYLAPGGIMLYIIPSYRFSDRQIARFLATHFEDVALTRFTDEDYPDFRQCIFIGKKKESKTKRFDELLYQKFLDCNSEHFIETEVKPADQLIGEQTWTVPAVKPEVATFYTRIEQKEEFYSLIHNNKGFTAFKERTRPKSLSIGGDPIINIAQGQMALLLASGAVNGVLGEGERLHVVQGMEVVTQVVTEEKTEHSTITKSRTKREVSVKVITPKGIVKKLM
;
A
#
# COMPACT_ATOMS: atom_id res chain seq x y z
N MET A 1 -12.02 -1.45 28.61
CA MET A 1 -11.86 -0.87 27.26
C MET A 1 -10.39 -0.49 27.12
N LYS A 2 -9.58 -1.24 26.36
CA LYS A 2 -8.12 -0.98 26.24
C LYS A 2 -7.93 0.29 25.42
N ALA A 3 -7.32 1.31 26.00
CA ALA A 3 -6.86 2.49 25.29
C ALA A 3 -5.95 2.04 24.12
N TYR A 4 -6.39 2.33 22.89
CA TYR A 4 -5.53 2.22 21.72
C TYR A 4 -4.37 3.20 21.93
N GLY A 5 -3.12 2.71 21.92
CA GLY A 5 -1.94 3.49 22.28
C GLY A 5 -1.86 4.87 21.63
N ASP A 6 -1.56 5.88 22.46
CA ASP A 6 -1.56 7.30 22.13
C ASP A 6 -0.65 7.68 20.95
N GLU A 7 0.44 6.95 20.70
CA GLU A 7 1.37 7.22 19.59
C GLU A 7 0.67 7.25 18.21
N LYS A 8 -0.35 6.40 17.99
CA LYS A 8 -1.10 6.42 16.73
C LYS A 8 -2.06 7.61 16.64
N SER A 9 -2.51 8.13 17.79
CA SER A 9 -3.41 9.29 17.85
C SER A 9 -2.65 10.58 17.55
N GLU A 10 -1.42 10.75 18.06
CA GLU A 10 -0.57 11.93 17.81
C GLU A 10 -0.37 12.19 16.32
N ARG A 11 -0.12 11.10 15.58
CA ARG A 11 0.04 11.19 14.14
C ARG A 11 -1.24 11.62 13.44
N LYS A 12 -2.42 11.29 13.95
CA LYS A 12 -3.70 11.61 13.27
C LYS A 12 -4.06 13.09 13.40
N GLU A 13 -3.98 13.66 14.59
CA GLU A 13 -4.30 15.09 14.82
C GLU A 13 -3.43 16.01 13.96
N TYR A 14 -2.10 15.83 14.01
CA TYR A 14 -1.20 16.59 13.15
C TYR A 14 -1.45 16.34 11.65
N THR A 15 -1.71 15.08 11.26
CA THR A 15 -2.00 14.77 9.84
C THR A 15 -3.27 15.43 9.35
N GLU A 16 -4.34 15.44 10.15
CA GLU A 16 -5.60 16.10 9.81
C GLU A 16 -5.47 17.63 9.81
N LEU A 17 -4.70 18.21 10.73
CA LEU A 17 -4.37 19.64 10.71
C LEU A 17 -3.66 20.05 9.41
N VAL A 18 -2.61 19.30 9.03
CA VAL A 18 -1.87 19.53 7.79
C VAL A 18 -2.78 19.35 6.58
N ARG A 19 -3.62 18.31 6.58
CA ARG A 19 -4.54 17.99 5.48
C ARG A 19 -5.60 19.07 5.32
N GLY A 20 -6.29 19.47 6.40
CA GLY A 20 -7.32 20.51 6.39
C GLY A 20 -6.76 21.85 5.94
N THR A 21 -5.56 22.20 6.38
CA THR A 21 -4.89 23.46 5.99
C THR A 21 -4.60 23.54 4.48
N ARG A 22 -4.47 22.42 3.77
CA ARG A 22 -4.28 22.42 2.30
C ARG A 22 -5.52 22.89 1.55
N TYR A 23 -6.71 22.59 2.07
CA TYR A 23 -7.99 22.96 1.45
C TYR A 23 -8.48 24.34 1.88
N LEU A 24 -7.89 24.92 2.94
CA LEU A 24 -8.22 26.26 3.39
C LEU A 24 -7.62 27.32 2.45
N ALA A 25 -8.44 28.23 1.95
CA ALA A 25 -7.97 29.34 1.13
C ALA A 25 -7.02 30.27 1.92
N PRO A 26 -6.09 30.98 1.27
CA PRO A 26 -5.36 32.09 1.89
C PRO A 26 -6.34 33.07 2.56
N GLY A 27 -6.05 33.48 3.80
CA GLY A 27 -6.94 34.33 4.61
C GLY A 27 -8.17 33.61 5.16
N GLY A 28 -8.37 32.33 4.85
CA GLY A 28 -9.47 31.53 5.39
C GLY A 28 -9.31 31.25 6.89
N ILE A 29 -10.42 30.99 7.57
CA ILE A 29 -10.44 30.72 9.01
C ILE A 29 -10.48 29.21 9.26
N MET A 30 -9.59 28.73 10.13
CA MET A 30 -9.59 27.36 10.64
C MET A 30 -10.20 27.34 12.03
N LEU A 31 -11.12 26.43 12.27
CA LEU A 31 -11.53 26.00 13.60
C LEU A 31 -10.98 24.60 13.82
N TYR A 32 -10.10 24.44 14.80
CA TYR A 32 -9.41 23.18 15.07
C TYR A 32 -9.64 22.77 16.53
N ILE A 33 -10.32 21.63 16.70
CA ILE A 33 -10.83 21.17 18.00
C ILE A 33 -10.07 19.91 18.40
N ILE A 34 -9.30 20.00 19.47
CA ILE A 34 -8.55 18.89 20.08
C ILE A 34 -8.51 19.06 21.60
N PRO A 35 -8.20 18.01 22.37
CA PRO A 35 -7.94 18.15 23.79
C PRO A 35 -6.85 19.19 24.08
N SER A 36 -7.01 19.97 25.14
CA SER A 36 -6.16 21.11 25.51
C SER A 36 -4.67 20.78 25.54
N TYR A 37 -4.31 19.70 26.23
CA TYR A 37 -2.92 19.24 26.36
C TYR A 37 -2.23 18.93 25.02
N ARG A 38 -3.00 18.63 23.96
CA ARG A 38 -2.48 18.26 22.64
C ARG A 38 -1.95 19.45 21.85
N PHE A 39 -2.38 20.66 22.20
CA PHE A 39 -1.77 21.88 21.65
C PHE A 39 -0.29 22.00 22.02
N SER A 40 0.15 21.38 23.12
CA SER A 40 1.56 21.40 23.54
C SER A 40 2.47 20.47 22.74
N ASP A 41 1.92 19.63 21.85
CA ASP A 41 2.74 18.85 20.92
C ASP A 41 3.56 19.80 20.02
N ARG A 42 4.86 19.54 19.94
CA ARG A 42 5.80 20.44 19.23
C ARG A 42 5.51 20.53 17.73
N GLN A 43 4.96 19.48 17.11
CA GLN A 43 4.62 19.52 15.68
C GLN A 43 3.38 20.36 15.45
N ILE A 44 2.33 20.16 16.26
CA ILE A 44 1.08 20.93 16.22
C ILE A 44 1.35 22.40 16.54
N ALA A 45 1.94 22.70 17.69
CA ALA A 45 2.24 24.07 18.15
C ALA A 45 3.04 24.84 17.10
N ARG A 46 4.12 24.23 16.58
CA ARG A 46 4.98 24.87 15.58
C ARG A 46 4.24 25.09 14.26
N PHE A 47 3.40 24.13 13.85
CA PHE A 47 2.61 24.27 12.62
C PHE A 47 1.62 25.42 12.75
N LEU A 48 0.86 25.49 13.84
CA LEU A 48 -0.12 26.55 14.10
C LEU A 48 0.55 27.93 14.13
N ALA A 49 1.62 28.09 14.92
CA ALA A 49 2.39 29.32 15.04
C ALA A 49 3.02 29.81 13.72
N THR A 50 3.34 28.87 12.81
CA THR A 50 3.90 29.20 11.50
C THR A 50 2.81 29.57 10.48
N HIS A 51 1.66 28.89 10.49
CA HIS A 51 0.68 28.94 9.39
C HIS A 51 -0.46 29.92 9.60
N PHE A 52 -0.72 30.31 10.84
CA PHE A 52 -1.87 31.12 11.21
C PHE A 52 -1.48 32.43 11.90
N GLU A 53 -2.36 33.41 11.77
CA GLU A 53 -2.36 34.73 12.41
C GLU A 53 -3.78 35.04 12.92
N ASP A 54 -3.95 36.15 13.64
CA ASP A 54 -5.23 36.53 14.26
C ASP A 54 -5.87 35.37 15.04
N VAL A 55 -5.08 34.79 15.95
CA VAL A 55 -5.45 33.55 16.64
C VAL A 55 -6.20 33.83 17.93
N ALA A 56 -7.26 33.06 18.17
CA ALA A 56 -7.87 32.88 19.48
C ALA A 56 -7.82 31.40 19.87
N LEU A 57 -7.61 31.16 21.17
CA LEU A 57 -7.76 29.84 21.77
C LEU A 57 -8.86 29.96 22.82
N THR A 58 -9.86 29.09 22.74
CA THR A 58 -10.98 29.05 23.68
C THR A 58 -11.24 27.62 24.09
N ARG A 59 -11.76 27.41 25.29
CA ARG A 59 -12.15 26.09 25.78
C ARG A 59 -13.66 25.92 25.66
N PHE A 60 -14.13 24.68 25.68
CA PHE A 60 -15.56 24.41 25.79
C PHE A 60 -16.13 25.04 27.08
N THR A 61 -17.46 25.14 27.15
CA THR A 61 -18.19 25.68 28.30
C THR A 61 -17.76 24.97 29.60
N ASP A 62 -17.95 25.62 30.74
CA ASP A 62 -17.62 25.00 32.04
C ASP A 62 -18.39 23.69 32.29
N GLU A 63 -19.54 23.52 31.63
CA GLU A 63 -20.34 22.28 31.67
C GLU A 63 -19.71 21.16 30.83
N ASP A 64 -19.27 21.44 29.59
CA ASP A 64 -18.80 20.42 28.64
C ASP A 64 -17.29 20.16 28.70
N TYR A 65 -16.50 21.13 29.19
CA TYR A 65 -15.04 21.02 29.23
C TYR A 65 -14.53 19.82 30.05
N PRO A 66 -15.07 19.48 31.24
CA PRO A 66 -14.55 18.38 32.05
C PRO A 66 -14.57 17.01 31.37
N ASP A 67 -15.49 16.76 30.43
CA ASP A 67 -15.68 15.46 29.79
C ASP A 67 -14.57 15.10 28.80
N PHE A 68 -14.20 16.06 27.95
CA PHE A 68 -13.24 15.82 26.85
C PHE A 68 -12.04 16.77 26.87
N ARG A 69 -12.05 17.77 27.74
CA ARG A 69 -11.04 18.82 27.89
C ARG A 69 -10.69 19.49 26.57
N GLN A 70 -11.69 19.69 25.72
CA GLN A 70 -11.49 20.19 24.37
C GLN A 70 -11.32 21.70 24.37
N CYS A 71 -10.36 22.15 23.56
CA CYS A 71 -10.20 23.55 23.20
C CYS A 71 -10.38 23.71 21.69
N ILE A 72 -10.89 24.88 21.31
CA ILE A 72 -11.11 25.33 19.96
C ILE A 72 -10.02 26.36 19.65
N PHE A 73 -9.11 26.01 18.76
CA PHE A 73 -8.25 26.97 18.10
C PHE A 73 -9.02 27.63 16.96
N ILE A 74 -8.97 28.95 16.89
CA ILE A 74 -9.53 29.74 15.79
C ILE A 74 -8.39 30.59 15.24
N GLY A 75 -8.09 30.48 13.95
CA GLY A 75 -7.01 31.25 13.35
C GLY A 75 -7.19 31.52 11.87
N LYS A 76 -6.71 32.69 11.43
CA LYS A 76 -6.67 33.09 10.02
C LYS A 76 -5.43 32.52 9.35
N LYS A 77 -5.58 31.82 8.22
CA LYS A 77 -4.45 31.28 7.45
C LYS A 77 -3.66 32.42 6.81
N LYS A 78 -2.37 32.51 7.14
CA LYS A 78 -1.45 33.51 6.58
C LYS A 78 -1.45 33.47 5.05
N GLU A 79 -1.58 34.64 4.43
CA GLU A 79 -1.65 34.79 2.96
C GLU A 79 -0.27 34.74 2.31
N SER A 80 0.78 35.15 3.03
CA SER A 80 2.15 35.22 2.53
C SER A 80 2.75 33.85 2.23
N LYS A 81 3.49 33.76 1.12
CA LYS A 81 4.35 32.60 0.79
C LYS A 81 5.49 32.44 1.80
N THR A 82 6.00 33.55 2.35
CA THR A 82 7.00 33.57 3.41
C THR A 82 6.30 33.69 4.74
N LYS A 83 6.19 32.56 5.44
CA LYS A 83 5.54 32.47 6.75
C LYS A 83 6.53 32.83 7.85
N ARG A 84 6.22 33.86 8.64
CA ARG A 84 6.97 34.18 9.86
C ARG A 84 6.45 33.32 11.01
N PHE A 85 7.36 32.63 11.68
CA PHE A 85 7.07 31.90 12.91
C PHE A 85 6.77 32.87 14.05
N ASP A 86 5.67 32.64 14.77
CA ASP A 86 5.29 33.40 15.95
C ASP A 86 5.75 32.68 17.22
N GLU A 87 6.82 33.17 17.83
CA GLU A 87 7.43 32.54 19.01
C GLU A 87 6.56 32.69 20.26
N LEU A 88 5.85 33.82 20.42
CA LEU A 88 4.97 34.03 21.57
C LEU A 88 3.78 33.10 21.51
N LEU A 89 3.17 32.96 20.34
CA LEU A 89 2.06 32.04 20.14
C LEU A 89 2.49 30.58 20.33
N TYR A 90 3.70 30.22 19.88
CA TYR A 90 4.26 28.90 20.10
C TYR A 90 4.41 28.58 21.60
N GLN A 91 4.94 29.50 22.40
CA GLN A 91 5.07 29.29 23.86
C GLN A 91 3.69 29.12 24.52
N LYS A 92 2.71 29.95 24.15
CA LYS A 92 1.33 29.80 24.66
C LYS A 92 0.73 28.41 24.38
N PHE A 93 1.04 27.80 23.24
CA PHE A 93 0.59 26.43 22.97
C PHE A 93 1.32 25.39 23.81
N LEU A 94 2.61 25.58 24.12
CA LEU A 94 3.33 24.68 25.02
C LEU A 94 2.76 24.74 26.45
N ASP A 95 2.31 25.91 26.89
CA ASP A 95 1.70 26.10 28.21
C ASP A 95 0.33 25.39 28.35
N CYS A 96 -0.31 25.02 27.23
CA CYS A 96 -1.58 24.28 27.22
C CYS A 96 -1.49 22.86 27.82
N ASN A 97 -0.28 22.37 28.13
CA ASN A 97 -0.11 21.13 28.90
C ASN A 97 -0.54 21.29 30.39
N SER A 98 -0.64 22.52 30.88
CA SER A 98 -1.06 22.83 32.24
C SER A 98 -2.56 23.13 32.29
N GLU A 99 -3.34 22.34 33.02
CA GLU A 99 -4.78 22.63 33.25
C GLU A 99 -4.99 23.99 33.91
N HIS A 100 -4.08 24.39 34.82
CA HIS A 100 -4.16 25.69 35.47
C HIS A 100 -4.11 26.83 34.44
N PHE A 101 -3.24 26.72 33.42
CA PHE A 101 -3.18 27.69 32.34
C PHE A 101 -4.48 27.73 31.54
N ILE A 102 -5.10 26.58 31.27
CA ILE A 102 -6.37 26.52 30.54
C ILE A 102 -7.50 27.16 31.35
N GLU A 103 -7.57 26.91 32.65
CA GLU A 103 -8.61 27.48 33.51
C GLU A 103 -8.47 29.00 33.71
N THR A 104 -7.23 29.52 33.77
CA THR A 104 -6.99 30.95 34.04
C THR A 104 -6.87 31.82 32.79
N GLU A 105 -6.19 31.34 31.75
CA GLU A 105 -5.83 32.15 30.57
C GLU A 105 -6.73 31.85 29.34
N VAL A 106 -7.40 30.70 29.31
CA VAL A 106 -8.24 30.30 28.17
C VAL A 106 -9.72 30.46 28.52
N LYS A 107 -10.36 31.43 27.87
CA LYS A 107 -11.78 31.74 28.09
C LYS A 107 -12.70 30.64 27.53
N PRO A 108 -13.85 30.37 28.17
CA PRO A 108 -14.94 29.58 27.60
C PRO A 108 -15.49 30.13 26.29
N ALA A 109 -15.99 29.25 25.41
CA ALA A 109 -16.45 29.61 24.07
C ALA A 109 -17.68 30.54 24.04
N ASP A 110 -18.54 30.47 25.05
CA ASP A 110 -19.69 31.37 25.25
C ASP A 110 -19.25 32.81 25.56
N GLN A 111 -18.10 32.99 26.22
CA GLN A 111 -17.53 34.30 26.52
C GLN A 111 -16.76 34.91 25.35
N LEU A 112 -16.42 34.13 24.32
CA LEU A 112 -15.75 34.63 23.12
C LEU A 112 -16.72 35.37 22.17
N ILE A 113 -18.03 35.16 22.32
CA ILE A 113 -19.06 35.74 21.46
C ILE A 113 -19.03 37.27 21.56
N GLY A 114 -18.63 37.93 20.48
CA GLY A 114 -18.58 39.39 20.38
C GLY A 114 -17.25 40.03 20.77
N GLU A 115 -16.30 39.28 21.34
CA GLU A 115 -14.94 39.81 21.63
C GLU A 115 -14.07 39.88 20.37
N GLN A 116 -14.18 38.87 19.50
CA GLN A 116 -13.37 38.77 18.30
C GLN A 116 -14.21 38.31 17.11
N THR A 117 -14.09 39.04 16.00
CA THR A 117 -14.78 38.74 14.75
C THR A 117 -13.78 38.51 13.64
N TRP A 118 -13.89 37.38 12.96
CA TRP A 118 -13.08 37.08 11.78
C TRP A 118 -13.90 37.32 10.51
N THR A 119 -13.28 37.97 9.53
CA THR A 119 -13.87 38.10 8.20
C THR A 119 -13.52 36.86 7.39
N VAL A 120 -14.53 36.06 7.04
CA VAL A 120 -14.33 34.90 6.17
C VAL A 120 -14.21 35.39 4.72
N PRO A 121 -13.11 35.10 4.02
CA PRO A 121 -12.95 35.57 2.65
C PRO A 121 -13.99 34.93 1.73
N ALA A 122 -14.69 35.75 0.96
CA ALA A 122 -15.60 35.30 -0.08
C ALA A 122 -14.79 34.79 -1.28
N VAL A 123 -14.32 33.55 -1.20
CA VAL A 123 -13.62 32.91 -2.32
C VAL A 123 -14.66 32.23 -3.20
N LYS A 124 -14.77 32.66 -4.47
CA LYS A 124 -15.36 31.85 -5.53
C LYS A 124 -14.23 31.05 -6.15
N PRO A 125 -13.95 29.80 -5.71
CA PRO A 125 -12.98 29.00 -6.42
C PRO A 125 -13.52 28.81 -7.84
N GLU A 126 -12.78 29.27 -8.85
CA GLU A 126 -12.94 28.71 -10.18
C GLU A 126 -12.62 27.23 -10.05
N VAL A 127 -13.66 26.40 -9.97
CA VAL A 127 -13.50 24.96 -9.99
C VAL A 127 -12.85 24.67 -11.32
N ALA A 128 -11.55 24.35 -11.30
CA ALA A 128 -10.84 23.88 -12.47
C ALA A 128 -11.57 22.61 -12.92
N THR A 129 -12.42 22.77 -13.93
CA THR A 129 -13.08 21.65 -14.58
C THR A 129 -11.99 20.89 -15.29
N PHE A 130 -11.50 19.83 -14.66
CA PHE A 130 -10.63 18.89 -15.34
C PHE A 130 -11.55 18.06 -16.24
N TYR A 131 -11.53 18.37 -17.52
CA TYR A 131 -12.02 17.47 -18.54
C TYR A 131 -10.80 16.70 -19.05
N THR A 132 -10.91 15.38 -19.15
CA THR A 132 -9.93 14.62 -19.93
C THR A 132 -10.08 15.12 -21.35
N ARG A 133 -9.20 16.03 -21.78
CA ARG A 133 -9.00 16.27 -23.20
C ARG A 133 -8.52 14.94 -23.77
N ILE A 134 -9.49 14.17 -24.25
CA ILE A 134 -9.20 12.97 -25.02
C ILE A 134 -8.61 13.52 -26.31
N GLU A 135 -7.29 13.68 -26.30
CA GLU A 135 -6.43 13.75 -27.49
C GLU A 135 -6.85 12.64 -28.47
N GLN A 136 -6.42 12.75 -29.73
CA GLN A 136 -6.71 11.71 -30.72
C GLN A 136 -6.32 10.33 -30.18
N LYS A 137 -7.21 9.35 -30.36
CA LYS A 137 -7.10 8.00 -29.77
C LYS A 137 -5.76 7.33 -30.15
N GLU A 138 -5.26 7.69 -31.32
CA GLU A 138 -3.99 7.28 -31.92
C GLU A 138 -2.79 7.63 -31.04
N GLU A 139 -2.79 8.80 -30.39
CA GLU A 139 -1.71 9.20 -29.48
C GLU A 139 -1.69 8.32 -28.24
N PHE A 140 -2.85 7.99 -27.67
CA PHE A 140 -2.94 7.09 -26.52
C PHE A 140 -2.48 5.68 -26.87
N TYR A 141 -2.79 5.16 -28.05
CA TYR A 141 -2.24 3.89 -28.49
C TYR A 141 -0.71 3.91 -28.50
N SER A 142 -0.11 4.95 -29.09
CA SER A 142 1.35 5.07 -29.13
C SER A 142 1.97 5.14 -27.72
N LEU A 143 1.35 5.90 -26.81
CA LEU A 143 1.81 6.04 -25.43
C LEU A 143 1.67 4.74 -24.64
N ILE A 144 0.55 4.02 -24.78
CA ILE A 144 0.34 2.73 -24.12
C ILE A 144 1.31 1.68 -24.66
N HIS A 145 1.55 1.64 -25.97
CA HIS A 145 2.52 0.73 -26.58
C HIS A 145 3.95 1.00 -26.11
N ASN A 146 4.31 2.27 -25.92
CA ASN A 146 5.66 2.68 -25.50
C ASN A 146 5.82 2.80 -23.97
N ASN A 147 4.76 2.58 -23.19
CA ASN A 147 4.80 2.70 -21.74
C ASN A 147 5.56 1.52 -21.10
N LYS A 148 6.66 1.82 -20.40
CA LYS A 148 7.48 0.80 -19.71
C LYS A 148 6.69 -0.04 -18.70
N GLY A 149 5.73 0.55 -18.01
CA GLY A 149 4.86 -0.14 -17.06
C GLY A 149 3.89 -1.11 -17.74
N PHE A 150 3.35 -0.73 -18.90
CA PHE A 150 2.50 -1.61 -19.69
C PHE A 150 3.29 -2.77 -20.33
N THR A 151 4.52 -2.52 -20.79
CA THR A 151 5.45 -3.57 -21.22
C THR A 151 5.77 -4.54 -20.08
N ALA A 152 6.09 -4.03 -18.89
CA ALA A 152 6.34 -4.86 -17.72
C ALA A 152 5.09 -5.68 -17.31
N PHE A 153 3.90 -5.10 -17.43
CA PHE A 153 2.64 -5.81 -17.19
C PHE A 153 2.42 -6.94 -18.21
N LYS A 154 2.63 -6.68 -19.51
CA LYS A 154 2.57 -7.72 -20.55
C LYS A 154 3.54 -8.87 -20.26
N GLU A 155 4.80 -8.57 -19.91
CA GLU A 155 5.78 -9.62 -19.60
C GLU A 155 5.43 -10.41 -18.33
N ARG A 156 4.85 -9.77 -17.31
CA ARG A 156 4.40 -10.45 -16.09
C ARG A 156 3.16 -11.31 -16.31
N THR A 157 2.29 -10.90 -17.23
CA THR A 157 1.03 -11.61 -17.54
C THR A 157 1.18 -12.59 -18.69
N ARG A 158 2.30 -12.55 -19.42
CA ARG A 158 2.60 -13.50 -20.48
C ARG A 158 2.61 -14.91 -19.88
N PRO A 159 1.82 -15.85 -20.42
CA PRO A 159 1.93 -17.24 -20.02
C PRO A 159 3.39 -17.67 -20.17
N LYS A 160 4.00 -18.15 -19.08
CA LYS A 160 5.38 -18.64 -19.11
C LYS A 160 5.40 -19.93 -19.92
N SER A 161 5.59 -19.81 -21.24
CA SER A 161 5.90 -20.94 -22.09
C SER A 161 7.33 -21.38 -21.79
N LEU A 162 7.51 -22.63 -21.38
CA LEU A 162 8.85 -23.18 -21.23
C LEU A 162 9.46 -23.39 -22.62
N SER A 163 10.39 -22.52 -23.02
CA SER A 163 11.18 -22.73 -24.23
C SER A 163 12.35 -23.65 -23.90
N ILE A 164 12.25 -24.92 -24.26
CA ILE A 164 13.41 -25.82 -24.24
C ILE A 164 14.25 -25.46 -25.47
N GLY A 165 15.39 -24.82 -25.24
CA GLY A 165 16.37 -24.51 -26.28
C GLY A 165 17.59 -25.43 -26.20
N GLY A 166 18.34 -25.50 -27.30
CA GLY A 166 19.59 -26.25 -27.41
C GLY A 166 19.42 -27.64 -28.01
N ASP A 167 20.42 -28.04 -28.79
CA ASP A 167 20.59 -29.41 -29.29
C ASP A 167 21.75 -30.03 -28.50
N PRO A 168 21.48 -30.63 -27.32
CA PRO A 168 22.54 -31.14 -26.48
C PRO A 168 23.30 -32.25 -27.22
N ILE A 169 24.63 -32.11 -27.28
CA ILE A 169 25.52 -33.08 -27.96
C ILE A 169 25.47 -34.46 -27.28
N ILE A 170 24.96 -34.52 -26.04
CA ILE A 170 24.77 -35.74 -25.27
C ILE A 170 23.28 -35.98 -25.01
N ASN A 171 22.89 -37.26 -24.99
CA ASN A 171 21.55 -37.67 -24.61
C ASN A 171 21.24 -37.19 -23.18
N ILE A 172 20.00 -36.73 -22.97
CA ILE A 172 19.52 -36.27 -21.68
C ILE A 172 19.49 -37.47 -20.71
N ALA A 173 20.17 -37.34 -19.57
CA ALA A 173 20.18 -38.39 -18.56
C ALA A 173 18.79 -38.60 -17.95
N GLN A 174 18.48 -39.81 -17.44
CA GLN A 174 17.15 -40.15 -16.89
C GLN A 174 16.69 -39.17 -15.79
N GLY A 175 17.59 -38.73 -14.91
CA GLY A 175 17.28 -37.75 -13.87
C GLY A 175 16.97 -36.35 -14.42
N GLN A 176 17.61 -35.96 -15.52
CA GLN A 176 17.35 -34.69 -16.20
C GLN A 176 16.01 -34.75 -16.97
N MET A 177 15.66 -35.89 -17.58
CA MET A 177 14.34 -36.10 -18.16
C MET A 177 13.23 -36.04 -17.11
N ALA A 178 13.44 -36.64 -15.93
CA ALA A 178 12.51 -36.52 -14.81
C ALA A 178 12.26 -35.05 -14.40
N LEU A 179 13.32 -34.23 -14.38
CA LEU A 179 13.21 -32.80 -14.09
C LEU A 179 12.45 -32.03 -15.18
N LEU A 180 12.66 -32.36 -16.45
CA LEU A 180 11.91 -31.79 -17.58
C LEU A 180 10.41 -32.17 -17.51
N LEU A 181 10.09 -33.40 -17.14
CA LEU A 181 8.70 -33.83 -16.93
C LEU A 181 8.04 -33.07 -15.79
N ALA A 182 8.72 -32.97 -14.64
CA ALA A 182 8.22 -32.26 -13.46
C ALA A 182 8.03 -30.76 -13.69
N SER A 183 8.84 -30.15 -14.57
CA SER A 183 8.70 -28.75 -14.98
C SER A 183 7.64 -28.51 -16.05
N GLY A 184 6.96 -29.56 -16.54
CA GLY A 184 5.95 -29.47 -17.58
C GLY A 184 6.53 -29.29 -18.99
N ALA A 185 7.84 -29.46 -19.16
CA ALA A 185 8.57 -29.27 -20.41
C ALA A 185 8.14 -30.25 -21.51
N VAL A 186 7.72 -31.45 -21.12
CA VAL A 186 7.37 -32.54 -22.03
C VAL A 186 5.84 -32.59 -22.30
N ASN A 187 5.11 -31.56 -21.85
CA ASN A 187 3.68 -31.44 -22.14
C ASN A 187 3.48 -30.60 -23.40
N GLY A 188 2.64 -31.05 -24.32
CA GLY A 188 2.36 -30.26 -25.52
C GLY A 188 1.63 -31.01 -26.61
N VAL A 189 1.51 -30.34 -27.74
CA VAL A 189 0.93 -30.88 -28.96
C VAL A 189 2.07 -31.14 -29.94
N LEU A 190 2.16 -32.36 -30.45
CA LEU A 190 3.19 -32.81 -31.39
C LEU A 190 2.56 -33.19 -32.72
N GLY A 191 3.22 -32.83 -33.82
CA GLY A 191 2.82 -33.21 -35.17
C GLY A 191 1.65 -32.40 -35.73
N GLU A 192 1.19 -32.80 -36.92
CA GLU A 192 0.14 -32.12 -37.69
C GLU A 192 -0.77 -33.16 -38.36
N GLY A 193 -2.06 -32.84 -38.54
CA GLY A 193 -3.05 -33.69 -39.21
C GLY A 193 -3.25 -35.05 -38.51
N GLU A 194 -3.17 -36.15 -39.26
CA GLU A 194 -3.31 -37.52 -38.75
C GLU A 194 -2.18 -37.95 -37.78
N ARG A 195 -1.10 -37.16 -37.68
CA ARG A 195 0.01 -37.38 -36.71
C ARG A 195 -0.05 -36.41 -35.52
N LEU A 196 -1.17 -35.70 -35.35
CA LEU A 196 -1.38 -34.77 -34.25
C LEU A 196 -1.61 -35.52 -32.93
N HIS A 197 -0.69 -35.37 -32.00
CA HIS A 197 -0.74 -36.04 -30.71
C HIS A 197 -0.65 -35.04 -29.57
N VAL A 198 -1.53 -35.15 -28.58
CA VAL A 198 -1.37 -34.43 -27.32
C VAL A 198 -0.60 -35.31 -26.37
N VAL A 199 0.50 -34.79 -25.83
CA VAL A 199 1.44 -35.52 -25.00
C VAL A 199 1.46 -34.91 -23.60
N GLN A 200 1.40 -35.80 -22.60
CA GLN A 200 1.56 -35.45 -21.20
C GLN A 200 2.64 -36.35 -20.59
N GLY A 201 3.71 -35.72 -20.14
CA GLY A 201 4.78 -36.36 -19.40
C GLY A 201 4.42 -36.61 -17.94
N MET A 202 4.84 -37.75 -17.40
CA MET A 202 4.61 -38.15 -16.01
C MET A 202 5.87 -38.78 -15.42
N GLU A 203 6.18 -38.46 -14.17
CA GLU A 203 7.19 -39.19 -13.39
C GLU A 203 6.51 -40.31 -12.59
N VAL A 204 7.07 -41.52 -12.66
CA VAL A 204 6.67 -42.65 -11.83
C VAL A 204 7.78 -42.93 -10.84
N VAL A 205 7.52 -42.67 -9.56
CA VAL A 205 8.47 -42.92 -8.48
C VAL A 205 8.14 -44.25 -7.81
N THR A 206 9.09 -45.17 -7.81
CA THR A 206 8.99 -46.46 -7.11
C THR A 206 10.15 -46.63 -6.13
N GLN A 207 9.90 -47.29 -5.00
CA GLN A 207 10.96 -47.65 -4.07
C GLN A 207 11.32 -49.11 -4.28
N VAL A 208 12.59 -49.37 -4.58
CA VAL A 208 13.14 -50.72 -4.65
C VAL A 208 13.93 -50.96 -3.38
N VAL A 209 13.48 -51.91 -2.58
CA VAL A 209 14.18 -52.36 -1.37
C VAL A 209 14.93 -53.63 -1.71
N THR A 210 16.24 -53.62 -1.50
CA THR A 210 17.10 -54.78 -1.68
C THR A 210 17.69 -55.15 -0.34
N GLU A 211 17.48 -56.38 0.09
CA GLU A 211 18.07 -56.93 1.30
C GLU A 211 19.32 -57.72 0.93
N GLU A 212 20.46 -57.29 1.46
CA GLU A 212 21.73 -58.00 1.34
C GLU A 212 22.04 -58.61 2.70
N LYS A 213 22.04 -59.95 2.78
CA LYS A 213 22.41 -60.67 4.00
C LYS A 213 23.92 -60.91 4.01
N THR A 214 24.62 -60.35 4.99
CA THR A 214 26.01 -60.70 5.30
C THR A 214 26.05 -61.54 6.57
N GLU A 215 27.17 -62.24 6.84
CA GLU A 215 27.31 -63.23 7.93
C GLU A 215 26.96 -62.70 9.34
N HIS A 216 26.97 -61.39 9.54
CA HIS A 216 26.71 -60.77 10.85
C HIS A 216 25.56 -59.74 10.86
N SER A 217 24.95 -59.40 9.72
CA SER A 217 23.83 -58.44 9.68
C SER A 217 23.02 -58.49 8.38
N THR A 218 21.74 -58.16 8.46
CA THR A 218 20.90 -57.93 7.27
C THR A 218 20.90 -56.44 6.95
N ILE A 219 21.52 -56.04 5.84
CA ILE A 219 21.55 -54.65 5.40
C ILE A 219 20.38 -54.44 4.43
N THR A 220 19.42 -53.62 4.83
CA THR A 220 18.30 -53.21 3.97
C THR A 220 18.69 -51.94 3.22
N LYS A 221 18.89 -52.03 1.90
CA LYS A 221 19.16 -50.87 1.04
C LYS A 221 17.87 -50.45 0.35
N SER A 222 17.37 -49.26 0.67
CA SER A 222 16.26 -48.65 -0.07
C SER A 222 16.81 -47.72 -1.17
N ARG A 223 16.41 -47.97 -2.42
CA ARG A 223 16.75 -47.11 -3.57
C ARG A 223 15.49 -46.60 -4.22
N THR A 224 15.37 -45.28 -4.31
CA THR A 224 14.31 -44.63 -5.09
C THR A 224 14.63 -44.77 -6.58
N LYS A 225 13.76 -45.44 -7.33
CA LYS A 225 13.80 -45.57 -8.79
C LYS A 225 12.79 -44.59 -9.39
N ARG A 226 13.25 -43.75 -10.32
CA ARG A 226 12.42 -42.75 -11.01
C ARG A 226 12.32 -43.13 -12.47
N GLU A 227 11.13 -43.44 -12.95
CA GLU A 227 10.88 -43.82 -14.35
C GLU A 227 10.05 -42.75 -15.04
N VAL A 228 10.29 -42.59 -16.34
CA VAL A 228 9.57 -41.66 -17.20
C VAL A 228 8.39 -42.40 -17.80
N SER A 229 7.19 -41.85 -17.73
CA SER A 229 6.04 -42.36 -18.48
C SER A 229 5.39 -41.22 -19.26
N VAL A 230 4.92 -41.52 -20.46
CA VAL A 230 4.32 -40.53 -21.35
C VAL A 230 2.92 -41.00 -21.74
N LYS A 231 1.90 -40.19 -21.46
CA LYS A 231 0.55 -40.39 -21.98
C LYS A 231 0.39 -39.64 -23.29
N VAL A 232 -0.19 -40.31 -24.27
CA VAL A 232 -0.42 -39.76 -25.61
C VAL A 232 -1.90 -39.88 -25.96
N ILE A 233 -2.50 -38.79 -26.40
CA ILE A 233 -3.84 -38.74 -26.97
C ILE A 233 -3.70 -38.60 -28.49
N THR A 234 -4.27 -39.54 -29.22
CA THR A 234 -4.27 -39.55 -30.70
C THR A 234 -5.33 -38.62 -31.29
N PRO A 235 -5.29 -38.27 -32.59
CA PRO A 235 -6.33 -37.45 -33.22
C PRO A 235 -7.73 -38.08 -33.10
N LYS A 236 -7.79 -39.41 -32.99
CA LYS A 236 -9.02 -40.19 -32.80
C LYS A 236 -9.51 -40.24 -31.35
N GLY A 237 -8.86 -39.50 -30.43
CA GLY A 237 -9.21 -39.46 -29.01
C GLY A 237 -8.76 -40.67 -28.19
N ILE A 238 -8.02 -41.62 -28.79
CA ILE A 238 -7.52 -42.80 -28.07
C ILE A 238 -6.34 -42.40 -27.18
N VAL A 239 -6.42 -42.73 -25.90
CA VAL A 239 -5.37 -42.51 -24.89
C VAL A 239 -4.46 -43.74 -24.82
N LYS A 240 -3.16 -43.56 -24.99
CA LYS A 240 -2.13 -44.58 -24.83
C LYS A 240 -1.15 -44.17 -23.75
N LYS A 241 -0.63 -45.13 -22.99
CA LYS A 241 0.45 -44.92 -22.02
C LYS A 241 1.70 -45.62 -22.52
N LEU A 242 2.78 -44.85 -22.67
CA LEU A 242 4.11 -45.33 -22.99
C LEU A 242 4.92 -45.32 -21.68
N MET A 243 5.64 -46.41 -21.41
CA MET A 243 6.60 -46.54 -20.31
C MET A 243 7.98 -46.78 -20.90
#